data_AF-A0A7X6NW21-F1
#
_entry.id   AF-A0A7X6NW21-F1
#
_cell.length_a   1.000
_cell.length_b   1.000
_cell.length_c   1.000
_cell.angle_alpha   90.00
_cell.angle_beta   90.00
_cell.angle_gamma   90.00
#
_symmetry.space_group_name_H-M   'P 1'
#
loop_
_entity.id
_entity.type
_entity.pdbx_description
1 polymer ?
#
loop_
_entity_poly.entity_id
_entity_poly.type
_entity_poly.pdbx_seq_one_letter_code
_entity_poly.pdbx_strand_id
1 'polypeptide(L)' 'MQNYLDRSFDERAENFSRLFTVVDNALETNNMTALAMGLESVVKLAASSPFKDLRTVEATAAALANPDHEWDF' A
#
# COMPACT_ATOMS: atom_id res chain seq x y z
N MET A 1 8.19 -6.00 15.51
CA MET A 1 6.95 -5.38 14.98
C MET A 1 7.12 -3.97 14.46
N GLN A 2 7.90 -3.11 15.13
CA GLN A 2 8.27 -1.79 14.58
C GLN A 2 8.84 -1.94 13.16
N ASN A 3 9.88 -2.77 13.00
CA ASN A 3 10.43 -3.12 11.68
C ASN A 3 9.44 -3.69 10.65
N TYR A 4 8.33 -4.32 11.06
CA TYR A 4 7.35 -4.87 10.12
C TYR A 4 6.38 -3.79 9.64
N LEU A 5 5.85 -3.00 10.58
CA LEU A 5 5.01 -1.85 10.25
C LEU A 5 5.81 -0.82 9.46
N ASP A 6 7.02 -0.49 9.91
CA ASP A 6 7.92 0.45 9.24
C ASP A 6 8.18 -0.03 7.80
N ARG A 7 8.51 -1.32 7.61
CA ARG A 7 8.70 -1.89 6.28
C ARG A 7 7.43 -1.86 5.41
N SER A 8 6.26 -2.16 5.97
CA SER A 8 4.99 -2.10 5.24
C SER A 8 4.66 -0.66 4.80
N PHE A 9 4.93 0.32 5.65
CA PHE A 9 4.79 1.74 5.31
C PHE A 9 5.81 2.17 4.26
N ASP A 10 7.07 1.74 4.37
CA ASP A 10 8.13 2.01 3.39
C ASP A 10 7.79 1.43 2.02
N GLU A 11 7.38 0.16 1.96
CA GLU A 11 6.97 -0.51 0.72
C GLU A 11 5.74 0.19 0.10
N ARG A 12 4.79 0.63 0.91
CA ARG A 12 3.64 1.41 0.45
C ARG A 12 4.07 2.77 -0.12
N ALA A 13 4.99 3.48 0.55
CA ALA A 13 5.51 4.76 0.07
C ALA A 13 6.26 4.59 -1.26
N GLU A 14 7.08 3.56 -1.39
CA GLU A 14 7.78 3.23 -2.63
C GLU A 14 6.79 2.92 -3.76
N ASN A 15 5.74 2.15 -3.49
CA ASN A 15 4.71 1.84 -4.47
C ASN A 15 3.97 3.10 -4.95
N PHE A 16 3.61 4.03 -4.05
CA PHE A 16 3.05 5.32 -4.47
C PHE A 16 4.01 6.11 -5.35
N SER A 17 5.29 6.20 -4.96
CA SER A 17 6.30 6.93 -5.74
C SER A 17 6.43 6.37 -7.17
N ARG A 18 6.43 5.05 -7.32
CA ARG A 18 6.48 4.38 -8.64
C ARG A 18 5.22 4.68 -9.46
N LEU A 19 4.03 4.61 -8.85
CA LEU A 19 2.78 4.92 -9.53
C LEU A 19 2.71 6.39 -9.98
N PHE A 20 3.15 7.33 -9.16
CA PHE A 20 3.22 8.73 -9.55
C PHE A 20 4.21 8.97 -10.69
N THR A 21 5.37 8.28 -10.70
CA THR A 21 6.32 8.33 -11.82
C THR A 21 5.68 7.90 -13.14
N VAL A 22 4.82 6.86 -13.11
CA VAL A 22 4.07 6.42 -14.30
C VAL A 22 3.05 7.48 -14.74
N VAL A 23 2.34 8.10 -13.80
CA VAL A 23 1.39 9.19 -14.09
C VAL A 23 2.10 10.38 -14.71
N ASP A 24 3.22 10.81 -14.14
CA ASP A 24 4.03 11.93 -14.64
C ASP A 24 4.52 11.65 -16.07
N ASN A 25 5.08 10.46 -16.31
CA ASN A 25 5.53 10.07 -17.64
C ASN A 25 4.37 10.01 -18.66
N ALA A 26 3.20 9.54 -18.23
CA ALA A 26 2.01 9.51 -19.08
C ALA A 26 1.53 10.91 -19.47
N LEU A 27 1.65 11.90 -18.57
CA LEU A 27 1.37 13.30 -18.87
C LEU A 27 2.39 13.87 -19.86
N GLU A 28 3.68 13.65 -19.62
CA GLU A 28 4.77 14.13 -20.50
C GLU A 28 4.67 13.57 -21.92
N THR A 29 4.28 12.30 -22.05
CA THR A 29 4.16 11.59 -23.34
C THR A 29 2.77 11.69 -23.97
N ASN A 30 1.83 12.38 -23.31
CA ASN A 30 0.44 12.49 -23.72
C ASN A 30 -0.26 11.12 -23.91
N ASN A 31 0.18 10.11 -23.15
CA ASN A 31 -0.34 8.75 -23.19
C ASN A 31 -1.55 8.62 -22.26
N MET A 32 -2.73 8.90 -22.80
CA MET A 32 -3.99 8.91 -22.03
C MET A 32 -4.37 7.55 -21.45
N THR A 33 -3.98 6.44 -22.11
CA THR A 33 -4.23 5.09 -21.60
C THR A 33 -3.39 4.82 -20.35
N ALA A 34 -2.09 5.11 -20.41
CA ALA A 34 -1.21 4.96 -19.25
C ALA A 34 -1.63 5.88 -18.09
N LEU A 35 -2.09 7.09 -18.40
CA LEU A 35 -2.59 8.03 -17.41
C LEU A 35 -3.81 7.48 -16.67
N ALA A 36 -4.81 6.96 -17.39
CA ALA A 36 -6.00 6.38 -16.79
C ALA A 36 -5.66 5.18 -15.89
N MET A 37 -4.80 4.27 -16.37
CA MET A 37 -4.36 3.09 -15.61
C MET A 37 -3.55 3.46 -14.37
N GLY A 38 -2.65 4.44 -14.49
CA GLY A 38 -1.85 4.97 -13.38
C GLY A 38 -2.73 5.55 -12.28
N LEU A 39 -3.68 6.42 -12.64
CA LEU A 39 -4.62 7.04 -11.70
C LEU A 39 -5.52 6.01 -11.03
N GLU A 40 -6.06 5.04 -11.78
CA GLU A 40 -6.86 3.95 -11.21
C GLU A 40 -6.05 3.16 -10.17
N SER A 41 -4.79 2.86 -10.48
CA SER A 41 -3.88 2.14 -9.58
C SER A 41 -3.57 2.93 -8.30
N VAL A 42 -3.35 4.25 -8.41
CA VAL A 42 -3.17 5.14 -7.24
C VAL A 42 -4.40 5.11 -6.36
N VAL A 43 -5.60 5.27 -6.93
CA VAL A 43 -6.86 5.24 -6.18
C VAL A 43 -7.06 3.88 -5.51
N LYS A 44 -6.79 2.78 -6.22
CA LYS A 44 -6.90 1.42 -5.69
C LYS A 44 -5.96 1.18 -4.51
N LEU A 45 -4.71 1.65 -4.59
CA LEU A 45 -3.75 1.56 -3.49
C LEU A 45 -4.17 2.46 -2.32
N ALA A 46 -4.63 3.68 -2.58
CA ALA A 46 -5.14 4.58 -1.55
C ALA A 46 -6.36 4.01 -0.82
N ALA A 47 -7.26 3.34 -1.54
CA ALA A 47 -8.42 2.66 -0.98
C ALA A 47 -8.05 1.37 -0.23
N SER A 48 -6.85 0.81 -0.41
CA SER A 48 -6.39 -0.32 0.38
C SER A 48 -5.89 0.14 1.75
N SER A 49 -6.32 -0.56 2.80
CA SER A 49 -5.78 -0.34 4.14
C SER A 49 -4.40 -1.02 4.26
N PRO A 50 -3.36 -0.34 4.78
CA PRO A 50 -2.11 -1.01 5.18
C PRO A 50 -2.33 -2.03 6.30
N PHE A 51 -3.50 -1.97 6.94
CA PHE A 51 -3.97 -2.89 7.96
C PHE A 51 -5.01 -3.87 7.42
N LYS A 52 -5.18 -4.01 6.10
CA LYS A 52 -6.17 -4.96 5.55
C LYS A 52 -5.87 -6.40 5.97
N ASP A 53 -4.59 -6.73 6.11
CA ASP A 53 -4.14 -8.02 6.64
C ASP A 53 -4.28 -8.09 8.17
N LEU A 54 -4.34 -6.94 8.84
CA LEU A 54 -4.72 -6.79 10.25
C LEU A 54 -6.24 -6.59 10.36
N ARG A 55 -6.98 -7.64 9.99
CA ARG A 55 -8.44 -7.77 9.73
C ARG A 55 -9.42 -6.77 10.40
N THR A 56 -9.17 -6.28 11.62
CA THR A 56 -9.85 -5.13 12.27
C THR A 56 -8.92 -4.46 13.30
N VAL A 57 -9.23 -3.27 13.81
CA VAL A 57 -8.45 -2.63 14.90
C VAL A 57 -8.40 -3.53 16.14
N GLU A 58 -9.51 -4.19 16.48
CA GLU A 58 -9.60 -5.14 17.60
C GLU A 58 -8.80 -6.41 17.33
N ALA A 59 -8.85 -6.96 16.12
CA ALA A 59 -8.06 -8.13 15.74
C ALA A 59 -6.57 -7.80 15.67
N THR A 60 -6.23 -6.59 15.23
CA THR A 60 -4.87 -6.05 15.29
C THR A 60 -4.43 -5.98 16.74
N ALA A 61 -5.21 -5.31 17.61
CA ALA A 61 -4.89 -5.19 19.03
C ALA A 61 -4.75 -6.55 19.74
N ALA A 62 -5.59 -7.53 19.39
CA ALA A 62 -5.51 -8.88 19.93
C ALA A 62 -4.27 -9.64 19.44
N ALA A 63 -3.90 -9.52 18.16
CA ALA A 63 -2.68 -10.09 17.61
C ALA A 63 -1.42 -9.39 18.17
N LEU A 64 -1.47 -8.07 18.37
CA LEU A 64 -0.42 -7.27 19.04
C LEU A 64 -0.19 -7.72 20.48
N ALA A 65 -1.24 -8.16 21.17
CA ALA A 65 -1.19 -8.64 22.55
C ALA A 65 -0.74 -10.11 22.67
N ASN A 66 -0.62 -10.84 21.55
CA ASN A 66 -0.19 -12.24 21.54
C ASN A 66 1.26 -12.37 21.01
N PRO A 67 2.25 -12.66 21.88
CA PRO A 67 3.66 -12.77 21.49
C PRO A 67 3.97 -13.96 20.58
N ASP A 68 3.09 -14.97 20.53
CA ASP A 68 3.29 -16.19 19.73
C ASP A 68 2.53 -16.16 18.39
N HIS A 69 2.02 -15.00 17.98
CA HIS A 69 1.25 -14.87 16.75
C HIS A 69 2.15 -14.85 15.50
N GLU A 70 2.03 -15.89 14.66
CA GLU A 70 2.66 -15.95 13.34
C GLU A 70 1.74 -15.37 12.26
N TRP A 71 2.31 -14.55 11.37
CA TRP A 71 1.61 -13.91 10.26
C TRP A 71 1.89 -14.70 8.96
N ASP A 72 0.85 -15.29 8.36
CA ASP A 72 0.92 -15.92 7.03
C ASP A 72 0.52 -14.91 5.93
N PHE A 73 1.30 -14.88 4.84
CA PHE A 73 1.17 -13.95 3.71
C PHE A 73 0.72 -14.65 2.43
#